data_AF-A0A443PRC0-F1
#
_entry.id   AF-A0A443PRC0-F1
#
_cell.length_a   1.000
_cell.length_b   1.000
_cell.length_c   1.000
_cell.angle_alpha   90.00
_cell.angle_beta   90.00
_cell.angle_gamma   90.00
#
_symmetry.space_group_name_H-M   'P 1'
#
loop_
_entity.id
_entity.type
_entity.pdbx_description
1 polymer ?
#
loop_
_entity_poly.entity_id
_entity_poly.type
_entity_poly.pdbx_seq_one_letter_code
_entity_poly.pdbx_strand_id
1 'polypeptide(L)'
;MAEANNTSVMFFNLALMLSLLLIISIAEARLFGSVQVFGNKDPTPACVTVHGVVSGETCFSVTQTFNLTTEFFSAINPNLNCDAIFVGQWLCVSGTVV
;
A
#
# COMPACT_ATOMS: atom_id res chain seq x y z
N MET A 1 -11.68 48.22 35.33
CA MET A 1 -10.80 48.28 34.14
C MET A 1 -9.48 47.66 34.58
N ALA A 2 -9.16 46.44 34.15
CA ALA A 2 -7.96 45.74 34.60
C ALA A 2 -6.76 46.16 33.73
N GLU A 3 -5.71 46.68 34.37
CA GLU A 3 -4.46 47.06 33.73
C GLU A 3 -3.67 45.79 33.39
N ALA A 4 -3.60 45.46 32.11
CA ALA A 4 -2.82 44.33 31.63
C ALA A 4 -1.33 44.70 31.70
N ASN A 5 -0.57 44.03 32.56
CA ASN A 5 0.88 44.23 32.63
C ASN A 5 1.55 43.62 31.39
N ASN A 6 2.46 44.36 30.75
CA ASN A 6 3.08 44.00 29.47
C ASN A 6 3.83 42.65 29.53
N THR A 7 4.39 42.31 30.68
CA THR A 7 5.11 41.04 30.90
C THR A 7 4.18 39.83 30.84
N SER A 8 3.01 39.87 31.49
CA SER A 8 1.99 38.82 31.37
C SER A 8 1.47 38.75 29.95
N VAL A 9 1.23 39.89 29.28
CA VAL A 9 0.81 39.91 27.87
C VAL A 9 1.85 39.25 26.97
N MET A 10 3.14 39.47 27.22
CA MET A 10 4.23 38.81 26.49
C MET A 10 4.24 37.29 26.72
N PHE A 11 4.03 36.82 27.94
CA PHE A 11 3.93 35.39 28.24
C PHE A 11 2.70 34.74 27.59
N PHE A 12 1.54 35.40 27.63
CA PHE A 12 0.33 34.92 26.96
C PHE A 12 0.52 34.87 25.44
N ASN A 13 1.12 35.90 24.84
CA ASN A 13 1.42 35.93 23.42
C ASN A 13 2.45 34.85 23.03
N LEU A 14 3.47 34.63 23.86
CA LEU A 14 4.45 33.58 23.62
C LEU A 14 3.82 32.19 23.71
N ALA A 15 2.99 31.94 24.72
CA ALA A 15 2.24 30.69 24.85
C ALA A 15 1.28 30.48 23.65
N LEU A 16 0.62 31.53 23.19
CA LEU A 16 -0.23 31.50 21.99
C LEU A 16 0.58 31.13 20.74
N MET A 17 1.76 31.74 20.56
CA MET A 17 2.66 31.44 19.44
C MET A 17 3.19 30.00 19.48
N LEU A 18 3.63 29.49 20.64
CA LEU A 18 4.05 28.09 20.77
C LEU A 18 2.89 27.11 20.51
N SER A 19 1.69 27.42 20.99
CA SER A 19 0.50 26.59 20.74
C SER A 19 0.13 26.52 19.26
N LEU A 20 0.25 27.64 18.54
CA LEU A 20 -0.01 27.71 17.10
C LEU A 20 1.03 26.90 16.30
N LEU A 21 2.32 27.00 16.66
CA LEU A 21 3.39 26.21 16.03
C LEU A 21 3.18 24.70 16.21
N LEU A 22 2.80 24.25 17.42
CA LEU A 22 2.50 22.84 17.68
C LEU A 22 1.32 22.33 16.84
N ILE A 23 0.27 23.14 16.67
CA ILE A 23 -0.91 22.79 15.85
C ILE A 23 -0.52 22.65 14.36
N ILE A 24 0.32 23.56 13.84
CA ILE A 24 0.80 23.52 12.44
C ILE A 24 1.64 22.25 12.20
N SER A 25 2.54 21.90 13.12
CA SER A 25 3.36 20.67 13.00
C SER A 25 2.53 19.37 13.00
N ILE A 26 1.39 19.34 13.70
CA ILE A 26 0.50 18.15 13.72
C ILE A 26 -0.35 18.07 12.44
N ALA A 27 -0.66 19.21 11.81
CA ALA A 27 -1.43 19.25 10.57
C ALA A 27 -0.65 18.72 9.34
N GLU A 28 0.67 18.93 9.31
CA GLU A 28 1.52 18.51 8.18
C GLU A 28 1.85 17.01 8.18
N ALA A 29 1.60 16.29 9.27
CA ALA A 29 1.82 14.84 9.37
C ALA A 29 0.93 14.00 8.45
N ARG A 30 -0.10 14.61 7.81
CA ARG A 30 -1.02 13.89 6.91
C ARG A 30 -0.68 13.98 5.43
N LEU A 31 0.34 14.77 5.04
CA LEU A 31 0.71 14.92 3.63
C LEU A 31 1.92 14.07 3.21
N PHE A 32 2.77 13.63 4.12
CA PHE A 32 3.94 12.81 3.77
C PHE A 32 3.64 11.33 3.52
N GLY A 33 2.43 10.85 3.82
CA GLY A 33 2.04 9.45 3.62
C GLY A 33 1.68 9.07 2.18
N SER A 34 1.53 10.04 1.26
CA SER A 34 1.03 9.76 -0.10
C SER A 34 1.49 10.75 -1.16
N VAL A 35 2.72 11.26 -1.04
CA VAL A 35 3.42 11.94 -2.15
C VAL A 35 4.03 10.85 -3.03
N GLN A 36 3.18 10.22 -3.84
CA GLN A 36 3.60 9.43 -5.00
C GLN A 36 4.00 10.40 -6.12
N VAL A 37 5.05 11.20 -5.92
CA VAL A 37 5.42 12.25 -6.90
C VAL A 37 6.42 11.74 -7.96
N PHE A 38 7.06 10.59 -7.78
CA PHE A 38 7.90 9.97 -8.82
C PHE A 38 7.94 8.42 -8.74
N GLY A 39 6.80 7.78 -8.44
CA GLY A 39 6.70 6.32 -8.51
C GLY A 39 6.26 5.90 -9.90
N ASN A 40 7.09 5.16 -10.64
CA ASN A 40 6.55 4.27 -11.67
C ASN A 40 5.50 3.42 -10.96
N LYS A 41 4.22 3.58 -11.32
CA LYS A 41 3.16 2.71 -10.80
C LYS A 41 3.55 1.32 -11.28
N ASP A 42 4.12 0.51 -10.38
CA ASP A 42 4.39 -0.87 -10.72
C ASP A 42 3.07 -1.49 -11.16
N PRO A 43 3.06 -2.20 -12.30
CA PRO A 43 1.84 -2.73 -12.85
C PRO A 43 1.18 -3.61 -11.79
N THR A 44 0.00 -3.21 -11.34
CA THR A 44 -0.70 -3.85 -10.23
C THR A 44 -1.51 -5.00 -10.81
N PRO A 45 -1.28 -6.26 -10.41
CA PRO A 45 -2.10 -7.35 -10.89
C PRO A 45 -3.52 -7.26 -10.33
N ALA A 46 -4.52 -7.36 -11.19
CA ALA A 46 -5.92 -7.47 -10.84
C ALA A 46 -6.41 -8.89 -11.18
N CYS A 47 -6.78 -9.65 -10.16
CA CYS A 47 -7.25 -11.01 -10.35
C CYS A 47 -8.77 -11.07 -10.57
N VAL A 48 -9.21 -11.79 -11.60
CA VAL A 48 -10.61 -12.02 -11.95
C VAL A 48 -11.07 -13.42 -11.53
N THR A 49 -10.23 -14.44 -11.79
CA THR A 49 -10.54 -15.84 -11.46
C THR A 49 -9.38 -16.46 -10.68
N VAL A 50 -9.71 -17.18 -9.61
CA VAL A 50 -8.77 -17.91 -8.78
C VAL A 50 -8.96 -19.42 -8.89
N HIS A 51 -7.86 -20.16 -8.80
CA HIS A 51 -7.82 -21.61 -8.70
C HIS A 51 -7.18 -22.01 -7.38
N GLY A 52 -7.79 -22.97 -6.68
CA GLY A 52 -7.23 -23.54 -5.45
C GLY A 52 -6.40 -24.75 -5.81
N VAL A 53 -5.10 -24.72 -5.50
CA VAL A 53 -4.18 -25.83 -5.79
C VAL A 53 -4.71 -27.14 -5.19
N VAL A 54 -4.74 -28.21 -6.00
CA VAL A 54 -5.07 -29.57 -5.54
C VAL A 54 -3.84 -30.46 -5.47
N SER A 55 -3.98 -31.63 -4.85
CA SER A 55 -2.87 -32.58 -4.66
C SER A 55 -2.23 -32.98 -6.00
N GLY A 56 -0.91 -32.85 -6.08
CA GLY A 56 -0.11 -33.24 -7.25
C GLY A 56 0.05 -32.16 -8.33
N GLU A 57 -0.53 -30.96 -8.13
CA GLU A 57 -0.33 -29.85 -9.06
C GLU A 57 1.02 -29.15 -8.86
N THR A 58 1.50 -28.55 -9.96
CA THR A 58 2.64 -27.63 -10.03
C THR A 58 2.17 -26.34 -10.70
N CYS A 59 2.93 -25.24 -10.61
CA CYS A 59 2.61 -24.06 -11.41
C CYS A 59 2.48 -24.41 -12.91
N PHE A 60 3.35 -25.28 -13.42
CA PHE A 60 3.34 -25.68 -14.84
C PHE A 60 2.12 -26.50 -15.25
N SER A 61 1.59 -27.36 -14.36
CA SER A 61 0.34 -28.07 -14.65
C SER A 61 -0.86 -27.12 -14.62
N VAL A 62 -0.87 -26.16 -13.69
CA VAL A 62 -1.91 -25.13 -13.62
C VAL A 62 -1.89 -24.26 -14.88
N THR A 63 -0.72 -23.76 -15.32
CA THR A 63 -0.66 -22.95 -16.54
C THR A 63 -1.14 -23.71 -17.77
N GLN A 64 -0.84 -25.00 -17.91
CA GLN A 64 -1.38 -25.83 -19.00
C GLN A 64 -2.90 -25.99 -18.91
N THR A 65 -3.43 -26.30 -17.72
CA THR A 65 -4.88 -26.47 -17.50
C THR A 65 -5.67 -25.22 -17.89
N PHE A 66 -5.13 -24.03 -17.58
CA PHE A 66 -5.78 -22.75 -17.89
C PHE A 66 -5.28 -22.10 -19.19
N ASN A 67 -4.46 -22.81 -19.98
CA ASN A 67 -3.88 -22.32 -21.24
C ASN A 67 -3.19 -20.94 -21.10
N LEU A 68 -2.39 -20.78 -20.05
CA LEU A 68 -1.63 -19.57 -19.74
C LEU A 68 -0.15 -19.76 -20.12
N THR A 69 0.50 -18.68 -20.54
CA THR A 69 1.97 -18.67 -20.59
C THR A 69 2.55 -18.50 -19.18
N THR A 70 3.75 -19.02 -18.95
CA THR A 70 4.44 -18.88 -17.65
C THR A 70 4.69 -17.41 -17.31
N GLU A 71 4.99 -16.58 -18.31
CA GLU A 71 5.24 -15.15 -18.16
C GLU A 71 3.99 -14.42 -17.68
N PHE A 72 2.85 -14.66 -18.32
CA PHE A 72 1.58 -14.05 -17.91
C PHE A 72 1.14 -14.53 -16.53
N PHE A 73 1.24 -15.84 -16.27
CA PHE A 73 0.90 -16.42 -14.96
C PHE A 73 1.75 -15.82 -13.83
N SER A 74 3.05 -15.63 -14.05
CA SER A 74 3.94 -14.97 -13.09
C SER A 74 3.59 -13.50 -12.90
N ALA A 75 3.23 -12.80 -13.98
CA ALA A 75 2.87 -11.38 -13.92
C ALA A 75 1.59 -11.13 -13.10
N ILE A 76 0.60 -12.01 -13.18
CA ILE A 76 -0.62 -11.93 -12.34
C ILE A 76 -0.46 -12.55 -10.95
N ASN A 77 0.69 -13.15 -10.64
CA ASN A 77 1.04 -13.75 -9.34
C ASN A 77 2.48 -13.35 -8.89
N PRO A 78 2.82 -12.07 -8.76
CA PRO A 78 4.21 -11.60 -8.64
C PRO A 78 4.97 -12.06 -7.39
N ASN A 79 4.27 -12.55 -6.37
CA ASN A 79 4.86 -13.03 -5.11
C ASN A 79 4.80 -14.57 -4.96
N LEU A 80 4.37 -15.27 -6.00
CA LEU A 80 4.24 -16.72 -5.96
C LEU A 80 5.61 -17.39 -6.10
N ASN A 81 5.95 -18.24 -5.13
CA ASN A 81 7.07 -19.17 -5.26
C ASN A 81 6.56 -20.51 -5.82
N CYS A 82 6.87 -20.79 -7.08
CA CYS A 82 6.41 -22.00 -7.76
C CYS A 82 7.02 -23.31 -7.24
N ASP A 83 8.16 -23.24 -6.55
CA ASP A 83 8.80 -24.43 -5.95
C ASP A 83 8.19 -24.80 -4.60
N ALA A 84 7.30 -23.96 -4.05
CA ALA A 84 6.76 -24.10 -2.71
C ALA A 84 5.23 -23.93 -2.64
N ILE A 85 4.52 -24.23 -3.74
CA ILE A 85 3.05 -24.21 -3.72
C ILE A 85 2.49 -25.34 -2.87
N PHE A 86 1.33 -25.12 -2.25
CA PHE A 86 0.69 -26.10 -1.37
C PHE A 86 -0.81 -26.24 -1.67
N VAL A 87 -1.37 -27.40 -1.33
CA VAL A 87 -2.81 -27.69 -1.51
C VAL A 87 -3.66 -26.67 -0.76
N GLY A 88 -4.62 -26.07 -1.47
CA GLY A 88 -5.49 -25.01 -0.96
C GLY A 88 -4.95 -23.59 -1.15
N GLN A 89 -3.74 -23.42 -1.70
CA GLN A 89 -3.25 -22.09 -2.08
C GLN A 89 -4.05 -21.53 -3.26
N TRP A 90 -4.45 -20.27 -3.17
CA TRP A 90 -5.14 -19.57 -4.26
C TRP A 90 -4.14 -18.99 -5.26
N LEU A 91 -4.30 -19.38 -6.53
CA LEU A 91 -3.52 -18.89 -7.66
C LEU A 91 -4.43 -18.10 -8.59
N CYS A 92 -3.99 -16.93 -9.05
CA CYS A 92 -4.71 -16.21 -10.08
C CYS A 92 -4.53 -16.89 -11.44
N VAL A 93 -5.63 -17.21 -12.11
CA VAL A 93 -5.64 -17.91 -13.42
C VAL A 93 -6.32 -17.10 -14.52
N SER A 94 -6.88 -15.93 -14.18
CA SER A 94 -7.36 -14.94 -15.13
C SER A 94 -7.32 -13.56 -14.47
N GLY A 95 -6.82 -12.56 -15.18
CA GLY A 95 -6.63 -11.22 -14.62
C GLY A 95 -5.98 -10.27 -15.61
N THR A 96 -5.57 -9.11 -15.11
CA THR A 96 -4.81 -8.11 -15.86
C THR A 96 -3.68 -7.57 -15.01
N VAL A 97 -2.75 -6.88 -15.65
CA VAL A 97 -1.62 -6.21 -15.01
C VAL A 97 -1.72 -4.74 -15.44
N VAL A 98 -2.02 -3.82 -14.49
CA VAL A 98 -2.42 -2.41 -14.77
C VAL A 98 -1.47 -1.36 -14.25
#